data_AF-A0A6G1L123-F1
#
_entry.id   AF-A0A6G1L123-F1
#
_cell.length_a   1.000
_cell.length_b   1.000
_cell.length_c   1.000
_cell.angle_alpha   90.00
_cell.angle_beta   90.00
_cell.angle_gamma   90.00
#
_symmetry.space_group_name_H-M   'P 1'
#
loop_
_entity.id
_entity.type
_entity.pdbx_description
1 polymer ?
#
loop_
_entity_poly.entity_id
_entity_poly.type
_entity_poly.pdbx_seq_one_letter_code
_entity_poly.pdbx_strand_id
1 'polypeptide(L)'
;MRFTSNPASGPTHHHHHQHGITAHPAHHHHHHHHAPTRTLPPSYKPAVTVQTKAVLAAIADKPRMHLGSQLYSTDLSQPANADVSLDAKIKYRSRMKELPYLQDRENCTFTIRVPRYYLQATDAMNENDEPSPLAAICKQRQVWGTDVYTDDSDVVAAAVHSGWLKGDFGEFNDDLQLLCGDEPDMDTSDETSPDPPLTFDTRPAKPAKISAGHDLHITVLIVPPVEQYVSSTQHFIQSREWKEKHDGMSYMIQRIEFVDEGPATRFCERGLVAKKQRIAVEEAARREAAAGLLMFAASGGGGGAAGLGGGVSVSVSVGA
;
A
#
# COMPACT_ATOMS: atom_id res chain seq x y z
N MET A 1 -74.94 9.03 -47.46
CA MET A 1 -76.17 8.28 -47.10
C MET A 1 -75.84 7.44 -45.86
N ARG A 2 -76.65 7.45 -44.80
CA ARG A 2 -77.74 6.47 -44.49
C ARG A 2 -77.28 5.00 -44.60
N PHE A 3 -77.49 4.11 -43.63
CA PHE A 3 -78.04 4.24 -42.26
C PHE A 3 -77.63 3.02 -41.38
N THR A 4 -78.19 2.98 -40.16
CA THR A 4 -78.16 1.95 -39.09
C THR A 4 -78.60 0.53 -39.54
N SER A 5 -78.72 -0.54 -38.71
CA SER A 5 -78.85 -0.67 -37.24
C SER A 5 -78.56 -2.10 -36.74
N ASN A 6 -78.35 -2.25 -35.43
CA ASN A 6 -78.43 -3.52 -34.70
C ASN A 6 -79.89 -4.01 -34.54
N PRO A 7 -80.13 -5.33 -34.41
CA PRO A 7 -81.23 -5.87 -33.61
C PRO A 7 -80.75 -6.84 -32.51
N ALA A 8 -81.49 -6.92 -31.40
CA ALA A 8 -81.20 -7.77 -30.24
C ALA A 8 -82.37 -8.73 -29.93
N SER A 9 -82.32 -9.37 -28.75
CA SER A 9 -83.25 -10.38 -28.17
C SER A 9 -82.94 -11.85 -28.55
N GLY A 10 -83.25 -12.86 -27.71
CA GLY A 10 -84.04 -12.82 -26.46
C GLY A 10 -83.36 -13.43 -25.20
N PRO A 11 -84.05 -13.41 -24.03
CA PRO A 11 -83.44 -13.63 -22.71
C PRO A 11 -84.00 -14.81 -21.89
N THR A 12 -83.35 -15.13 -20.76
CA THR A 12 -84.01 -15.70 -19.56
C THR A 12 -83.32 -15.23 -18.26
N HIS A 13 -84.12 -15.05 -17.21
CA HIS A 13 -83.70 -14.95 -15.79
C HIS A 13 -83.68 -16.38 -15.19
N HIS A 14 -83.27 -16.70 -13.95
CA HIS A 14 -82.89 -15.96 -12.74
C HIS A 14 -81.57 -16.59 -12.17
N HIS A 15 -81.14 -16.60 -10.90
CA HIS A 15 -81.58 -16.13 -9.56
C HIS A 15 -80.33 -15.88 -8.69
N HIS A 16 -80.47 -15.27 -7.49
CA HIS A 16 -79.43 -15.29 -6.45
C HIS A 16 -79.55 -16.53 -5.56
N HIS A 17 -78.42 -17.10 -5.12
CA HIS A 17 -78.30 -17.82 -3.85
C HIS A 17 -76.91 -17.58 -3.25
N GLN A 18 -76.80 -17.58 -1.92
CA GLN A 18 -75.63 -17.05 -1.20
C GLN A 18 -75.14 -18.00 -0.10
N HIS A 19 -74.10 -18.76 -0.43
CA HIS A 19 -73.27 -19.58 0.46
C HIS A 19 -71.83 -19.49 -0.09
N GLY A 20 -70.75 -19.65 0.65
CA GLY A 20 -70.53 -19.89 2.08
C GLY A 20 -69.01 -19.85 2.32
N ILE A 21 -68.56 -19.57 3.55
CA ILE A 21 -67.14 -19.24 3.79
C ILE A 21 -66.25 -20.49 3.74
N THR A 22 -65.30 -20.53 2.80
CA THR A 22 -64.06 -21.31 2.94
C THR A 22 -62.88 -20.49 2.43
N ALA A 23 -62.05 -19.98 3.35
CA ALA A 23 -60.82 -19.28 3.00
C ALA A 23 -59.68 -20.30 2.77
N HIS A 24 -59.29 -20.51 1.52
CA HIS A 24 -58.09 -21.27 1.18
C HIS A 24 -56.90 -20.32 1.06
N PRO A 25 -55.74 -20.62 1.68
CA PRO A 25 -54.56 -19.75 1.57
C PRO A 25 -54.02 -19.77 0.14
N ALA A 26 -53.63 -18.59 -0.36
CA ALA A 26 -52.97 -18.49 -1.67
C ALA A 26 -51.56 -19.10 -1.57
N HIS A 27 -51.37 -20.27 -2.17
CA HIS A 27 -50.05 -20.88 -2.30
C HIS A 27 -49.20 -20.10 -3.32
N HIS A 28 -48.48 -19.11 -2.81
CA HIS A 28 -47.47 -18.37 -3.57
C HIS A 28 -46.29 -19.29 -3.90
N HIS A 29 -46.36 -19.95 -5.05
CA HIS A 29 -45.25 -20.72 -5.60
C HIS A 29 -44.13 -19.76 -6.04
N HIS A 30 -43.18 -19.51 -5.14
CA HIS A 30 -41.92 -18.87 -5.47
C HIS A 30 -41.13 -19.78 -6.43
N HIS A 31 -41.24 -19.50 -7.72
CA HIS A 31 -40.34 -20.07 -8.71
C HIS A 31 -38.93 -19.52 -8.47
N HIS A 32 -38.10 -20.29 -7.77
CA HIS A 32 -36.66 -20.10 -7.74
C HIS A 32 -36.10 -20.35 -9.14
N HIS A 33 -36.16 -19.31 -9.98
CA HIS A 33 -35.34 -19.20 -11.18
C HIS A 33 -33.88 -19.04 -10.74
N HIS A 34 -33.23 -20.17 -10.46
CA HIS A 34 -31.78 -20.23 -10.43
C HIS A 34 -31.28 -19.81 -11.81
N ALA A 35 -30.84 -18.55 -11.94
CA ALA A 35 -30.06 -18.13 -13.09
C ALA A 35 -28.87 -19.10 -13.21
N PRO A 36 -28.61 -19.66 -14.41
CA PRO A 36 -27.57 -20.67 -14.56
C PRO A 36 -26.23 -20.04 -14.15
N THR A 37 -25.62 -20.59 -13.10
CA THR A 37 -24.33 -20.11 -12.57
C THR A 37 -23.33 -20.08 -13.71
N ARG A 38 -22.99 -18.89 -14.21
CA ARG A 38 -22.04 -18.73 -15.31
C ARG A 38 -20.65 -19.07 -14.78
N THR A 39 -20.30 -20.34 -14.86
CA THR A 39 -18.97 -20.85 -14.53
C THR A 39 -17.94 -20.05 -15.33
N LEU A 40 -17.28 -19.11 -14.65
CA LEU A 40 -16.19 -18.38 -15.25
C LEU A 40 -15.11 -19.40 -15.63
N PRO A 41 -14.54 -19.35 -16.84
CA PRO A 41 -13.44 -20.22 -17.19
C PRO A 41 -12.30 -19.99 -16.17
N PRO A 42 -11.59 -21.04 -15.74
CA PRO A 42 -10.53 -20.91 -14.74
C PRO A 42 -9.53 -19.85 -15.20
N SER A 43 -9.27 -18.85 -14.36
CA SER A 43 -8.37 -17.76 -14.71
C SER A 43 -6.93 -18.28 -14.77
N TYR A 44 -6.45 -18.53 -15.99
CA TYR A 44 -5.07 -18.89 -16.28
C TYR A 44 -4.15 -17.70 -15.97
N LYS A 45 -3.84 -17.49 -14.68
CA LYS A 45 -2.86 -16.50 -14.22
C LYS A 45 -1.51 -16.82 -14.90
N PRO A 46 -0.96 -15.94 -15.75
CA PRO A 46 0.19 -16.27 -16.59
C PRO A 46 1.46 -16.45 -15.73
N ALA A 47 2.00 -17.67 -15.71
CA ALA A 47 3.15 -18.04 -14.90
C ALA A 47 4.48 -17.58 -15.55
N VAL A 48 4.93 -16.36 -15.22
CA VAL A 48 6.24 -15.84 -15.64
C VAL A 48 7.33 -16.44 -14.74
N THR A 49 8.23 -17.25 -15.32
CA THR A 49 9.35 -17.88 -14.59
C THR A 49 10.68 -17.21 -14.96
N VAL A 50 11.26 -16.42 -14.05
CA VAL A 50 12.57 -15.79 -14.25
C VAL A 50 13.69 -16.71 -13.73
N GLN A 51 14.73 -16.91 -14.54
CA GLN A 51 15.86 -17.80 -14.20
C GLN A 51 16.94 -17.09 -13.36
N THR A 52 16.56 -16.55 -12.21
CA THR A 52 17.44 -15.79 -11.29
C THR A 52 18.62 -16.59 -10.72
N LYS A 53 18.58 -17.93 -10.81
CA LYS A 53 19.63 -18.84 -10.32
C LYS A 53 21.03 -18.53 -10.85
N ALA A 54 21.15 -18.12 -12.12
CA ALA A 54 22.45 -17.79 -12.72
C ALA A 54 23.05 -16.51 -12.10
N VAL A 55 22.22 -15.49 -11.87
CA VAL A 55 22.61 -14.23 -11.21
C VAL A 55 23.06 -14.47 -9.78
N LEU A 56 22.31 -15.29 -9.03
CA LEU A 56 22.64 -15.65 -7.64
C LEU A 56 23.90 -16.53 -7.54
N ALA A 57 24.16 -17.39 -8.53
CA ALA A 57 25.39 -18.17 -8.59
C ALA A 57 26.63 -17.30 -8.90
N ALA A 58 26.51 -16.33 -9.81
CA ALA A 58 27.61 -15.43 -10.20
C ALA A 58 28.12 -14.51 -9.07
N ILE A 59 27.34 -14.36 -7.99
CA ILE A 59 27.68 -13.54 -6.82
C ILE A 59 27.99 -14.35 -5.57
N ALA A 60 27.84 -15.69 -5.59
CA ALA A 60 27.87 -16.53 -4.38
C ALA A 60 29.18 -16.40 -3.59
N ASP A 61 30.32 -16.29 -4.30
CA ASP A 61 31.66 -16.16 -3.71
C ASP A 61 32.02 -14.71 -3.32
N LYS A 62 31.18 -13.71 -3.64
CA LYS A 62 31.45 -12.30 -3.31
C LYS A 62 31.12 -12.01 -1.84
N PRO A 63 31.83 -11.08 -1.17
CA PRO A 63 31.60 -10.79 0.25
C PRO A 63 30.15 -10.38 0.53
N ARG A 64 29.50 -11.03 1.51
CA ARG A 64 28.12 -10.71 1.94
C ARG A 64 28.13 -9.85 3.19
N MET A 65 27.75 -8.58 3.05
CA MET A 65 27.65 -7.61 4.15
C MET A 65 26.33 -6.82 4.07
N HIS A 66 25.89 -6.23 5.18
CA HIS A 66 24.82 -5.24 5.16
C HIS A 66 25.43 -3.83 5.07
N LEU A 67 25.00 -3.04 4.09
CA LEU A 67 25.56 -1.75 3.72
C LEU A 67 24.91 -0.56 4.45
N GLY A 68 23.81 -0.81 5.18
CA GLY A 68 23.03 0.20 5.88
C GLY A 68 21.68 0.48 5.22
N SER A 69 21.14 1.68 5.47
CA SER A 69 19.77 2.02 5.04
C SER A 69 19.55 3.50 4.74
N GLN A 70 18.53 3.74 3.90
CA GLN A 70 18.01 5.03 3.46
C GLN A 70 16.53 5.14 3.86
N LEU A 71 16.03 6.37 4.03
CA LEU A 71 14.59 6.62 4.07
C LEU A 71 14.03 6.68 2.65
N TYR A 72 12.98 5.91 2.35
CA TYR A 72 12.21 6.09 1.11
C TYR A 72 11.55 7.47 1.12
N SER A 73 11.72 8.20 0.04
CA SER A 73 11.11 9.51 -0.20
C SER A 73 10.91 9.69 -1.70
N THR A 74 9.96 10.52 -2.09
CA THR A 74 9.58 10.71 -3.48
C THR A 74 9.54 12.18 -3.87
N ASP A 75 10.12 12.51 -5.01
CA ASP A 75 10.00 13.84 -5.61
C ASP A 75 8.68 13.95 -6.36
N LEU A 76 7.80 14.85 -5.91
CA LEU A 76 6.51 15.13 -6.54
C LEU A 76 6.67 16.14 -7.68
N SER A 77 6.08 15.84 -8.82
CA SER A 77 6.13 16.64 -10.04
C SER A 77 4.79 16.63 -10.77
N GLN A 78 4.45 17.73 -11.44
CA GLN A 78 3.26 17.79 -12.29
C GLN A 78 3.61 17.29 -13.70
N PRO A 79 2.98 16.21 -14.21
CA PRO A 79 3.09 15.80 -15.61
C PRO A 79 2.46 16.85 -16.55
N ALA A 80 2.76 16.78 -17.84
CA ALA A 80 2.13 17.67 -18.81
C ALA A 80 0.62 17.41 -18.89
N ASN A 81 -0.19 18.46 -19.03
CA ASN A 81 -1.66 18.34 -19.06
C ASN A 81 -2.19 17.43 -20.20
N ALA A 82 -1.38 17.18 -21.24
CA ALA A 82 -1.72 16.25 -22.33
C ALA A 82 -1.53 14.77 -21.95
N ASP A 83 -0.73 14.46 -20.92
CA ASP A 83 -0.46 13.11 -20.43
C ASP A 83 -1.48 12.63 -19.37
N VAL A 84 -2.41 13.52 -18.97
CA VAL A 84 -3.35 13.30 -17.86
C VAL A 84 -4.78 13.31 -18.37
N SER A 85 -5.50 12.19 -18.24
CA SER A 85 -6.95 12.17 -18.46
C SER A 85 -7.65 13.09 -17.44
N LEU A 86 -8.69 13.80 -17.86
CA LEU A 86 -9.45 14.72 -16.99
C LEU A 86 -9.99 14.01 -15.74
N ASP A 87 -10.42 12.76 -15.92
CA ASP A 87 -11.03 11.89 -14.91
C ASP A 87 -10.00 11.15 -14.04
N ALA A 88 -8.69 11.29 -14.33
CA ALA A 88 -7.66 10.60 -13.58
C ALA A 88 -7.52 11.16 -12.16
N LYS A 89 -7.94 10.41 -11.13
CA LYS A 89 -7.79 10.77 -9.71
C LYS A 89 -6.34 11.18 -9.36
N ILE A 90 -5.38 10.31 -9.64
CA ILE A 90 -3.93 10.63 -9.51
C ILE A 90 -3.48 11.51 -10.69
N LYS A 91 -3.27 12.81 -10.42
CA LYS A 91 -2.85 13.85 -11.40
C LYS A 91 -1.37 14.28 -11.29
N TYR A 92 -0.61 13.71 -10.36
CA TYR A 92 0.82 13.98 -10.15
C TYR A 92 1.69 12.77 -10.53
N ARG A 93 3.01 13.00 -10.63
CA ARG A 93 4.05 11.98 -10.77
C ARG A 93 4.96 12.04 -9.54
N SER A 94 5.15 10.91 -8.88
CA SER A 94 5.88 10.75 -7.61
C SER A 94 7.07 9.81 -7.85
N ARG A 95 8.25 10.36 -8.12
CA ARG A 95 9.46 9.58 -8.45
C ARG A 95 10.21 9.21 -7.18
N MET A 96 10.52 7.93 -6.97
CA MET A 96 11.42 7.53 -5.87
C MET A 96 12.78 8.25 -5.98
N LYS A 97 13.25 8.79 -4.85
CA LYS A 97 14.63 9.22 -4.68
C LYS A 97 15.57 8.05 -4.98
N GLU A 98 16.50 8.27 -5.91
CA GLU A 98 17.44 7.26 -6.40
C GLU A 98 18.19 6.54 -5.25
N LEU A 99 18.48 5.26 -5.45
CA LEU A 99 19.31 4.48 -4.55
C LEU A 99 20.75 5.01 -4.56
N PRO A 100 21.54 4.85 -3.48
CA PRO A 100 22.97 5.11 -3.54
C PRO A 100 23.62 4.23 -4.60
N TYR A 101 24.66 4.74 -5.25
CA TYR A 101 25.46 3.96 -6.19
C TYR A 101 26.29 2.92 -5.42
N LEU A 102 25.85 1.66 -5.44
CA LEU A 102 26.49 0.53 -4.75
C LEU A 102 27.14 -0.46 -5.74
N GLN A 103 27.72 0.08 -6.82
CA GLN A 103 28.57 -0.69 -7.74
C GLN A 103 29.69 -1.42 -6.98
N ASP A 104 30.07 -2.60 -7.47
CA ASP A 104 30.99 -3.55 -6.83
C ASP A 104 30.58 -4.05 -5.42
N ARG A 105 29.33 -3.81 -5.00
CA ARG A 105 28.76 -4.33 -3.73
C ARG A 105 27.77 -5.47 -3.93
N GLU A 106 27.93 -6.23 -5.01
CA GLU A 106 27.15 -7.46 -5.25
C GLU A 106 27.25 -8.45 -4.07
N ASN A 107 26.20 -9.25 -3.87
CA ASN A 107 25.98 -10.14 -2.71
C ASN A 107 25.81 -9.42 -1.35
N CYS A 108 26.00 -8.10 -1.28
CA CYS A 108 25.66 -7.30 -0.09
C CYS A 108 24.19 -6.87 -0.12
N THR A 109 23.66 -6.46 1.05
CA THR A 109 22.27 -6.01 1.21
C THR A 109 22.16 -4.55 1.62
N PHE A 110 21.06 -3.91 1.21
CA PHE A 110 20.71 -2.54 1.59
C PHE A 110 19.23 -2.47 1.97
N THR A 111 18.86 -1.67 2.97
CA THR A 111 17.47 -1.60 3.44
C THR A 111 16.86 -0.23 3.16
N ILE A 112 15.78 -0.23 2.39
CA ILE A 112 14.95 0.94 2.11
C ILE A 112 13.84 0.95 3.17
N ARG A 113 13.73 2.03 3.94
CA ARG A 113 12.72 2.15 5.00
C ARG A 113 11.60 3.06 4.52
N VAL A 114 10.44 2.46 4.31
CA VAL A 114 9.24 3.08 3.75
C VAL A 114 8.33 3.53 4.89
N PRO A 115 8.22 4.84 5.16
CA PRO A 115 7.36 5.32 6.24
C PRO A 115 5.87 5.03 5.94
N ARG A 116 5.10 4.72 6.99
CA ARG A 116 3.71 4.22 6.90
C ARG A 116 2.74 5.03 6.05
N TYR A 117 2.95 6.33 5.86
CA TYR A 117 2.06 7.14 4.99
C TYR A 117 2.14 6.75 3.51
N TYR A 118 3.28 6.21 3.03
CA TYR A 118 3.37 5.65 1.67
C TYR A 118 2.67 4.29 1.53
N LEU A 119 2.28 3.67 2.65
CA LEU A 119 1.67 2.35 2.73
C LEU A 119 0.19 2.40 3.10
N GLN A 120 -0.35 3.59 3.41
CA GLN A 120 -1.79 3.74 3.59
C GLN A 120 -2.47 3.27 2.31
N ALA A 121 -3.38 2.30 2.44
CA ALA A 121 -4.23 1.87 1.35
C ALA A 121 -5.38 2.87 1.16
N THR A 122 -6.06 2.78 0.03
CA THR A 122 -7.30 3.51 -0.21
C THR A 122 -8.41 2.80 0.57
N ASP A 123 -8.68 3.26 1.78
CA ASP A 123 -9.91 2.89 2.48
C ASP A 123 -11.10 3.29 1.60
N ALA A 124 -12.07 2.38 1.42
CA ALA A 124 -13.23 2.58 0.53
C ALA A 124 -14.22 3.68 1.02
N MET A 125 -13.82 4.44 2.05
CA MET A 125 -14.55 5.57 2.63
C MET A 125 -13.66 6.82 2.82
N ASN A 126 -12.60 6.98 2.03
CA ASN A 126 -11.92 8.29 1.89
C ASN A 126 -12.94 9.35 1.44
N GLU A 127 -13.31 10.28 2.34
CA GLU A 127 -14.40 11.27 2.13
C GLU A 127 -14.26 12.14 0.86
N ASN A 128 -13.05 12.23 0.31
CA ASN A 128 -12.72 13.05 -0.86
C ASN A 128 -12.50 12.25 -2.16
N ASP A 129 -12.66 10.91 -2.13
CA ASP A 129 -12.31 9.99 -3.25
C ASP A 129 -10.85 10.15 -3.74
N GLU A 130 -9.97 10.63 -2.85
CA GLU A 130 -8.55 10.82 -3.13
C GLU A 130 -7.81 9.47 -3.08
N PRO A 131 -6.97 9.19 -4.08
CA PRO A 131 -6.26 7.92 -4.24
C PRO A 131 -5.06 7.84 -3.28
N SER A 132 -4.82 6.67 -2.70
CA SER A 132 -3.73 6.54 -1.74
C SER A 132 -2.33 6.78 -2.33
N PRO A 133 -1.34 7.11 -1.48
CA PRO A 133 0.06 7.16 -1.90
C PRO A 133 0.56 5.85 -2.51
N LEU A 134 0.08 4.69 -2.03
CA LEU A 134 0.45 3.40 -2.62
C LEU A 134 -0.17 3.21 -4.02
N ALA A 135 -1.43 3.59 -4.21
CA ALA A 135 -2.06 3.60 -5.53
C ALA A 135 -1.32 4.53 -6.51
N ALA A 136 -0.80 5.66 -6.03
CA ALA A 136 0.05 6.57 -6.80
C ALA A 136 1.40 5.97 -7.19
N ILE A 137 2.02 5.15 -6.32
CA ILE A 137 3.22 4.37 -6.64
C ILE A 137 2.90 3.28 -7.68
N CYS A 138 1.87 2.46 -7.42
CA CYS A 138 1.45 1.37 -8.29
C CYS A 138 1.06 1.83 -9.69
N LYS A 139 0.26 2.90 -9.84
CA LYS A 139 -0.20 3.44 -11.14
C LYS A 139 0.95 3.84 -12.06
N GLN A 140 2.01 4.45 -11.50
CA GLN A 140 3.14 4.97 -12.27
C GLN A 140 4.01 3.90 -12.89
N ARG A 141 4.06 2.70 -12.29
CA ARG A 141 4.81 1.55 -12.82
C ARG A 141 6.26 1.91 -13.14
N GLN A 142 6.96 2.56 -12.21
CA GLN A 142 8.40 2.82 -12.31
C GLN A 142 9.18 1.56 -11.90
N VAL A 143 9.03 0.50 -12.70
CA VAL A 143 9.64 -0.81 -12.49
C VAL A 143 10.18 -1.26 -13.84
N TRP A 144 11.45 -1.63 -13.91
CA TRP A 144 12.10 -2.13 -15.12
C TRP A 144 12.69 -3.51 -14.85
N GLY A 145 12.35 -4.49 -15.69
CA GLY A 145 12.69 -5.90 -15.46
C GLY A 145 11.68 -6.65 -14.59
N THR A 146 12.06 -7.84 -14.14
CA THR A 146 11.18 -8.80 -13.45
C THR A 146 12.03 -9.67 -12.54
N ASP A 147 11.70 -9.74 -11.24
CA ASP A 147 12.46 -10.38 -10.15
C ASP A 147 13.88 -9.82 -9.88
N VAL A 148 14.64 -9.51 -10.94
CA VAL A 148 15.78 -8.62 -10.97
C VAL A 148 15.32 -7.29 -11.56
N TYR A 149 15.64 -6.19 -10.88
CA TYR A 149 15.24 -4.82 -11.24
C TYR A 149 16.46 -3.92 -11.41
N THR A 150 16.35 -2.88 -12.23
CA THR A 150 17.33 -1.78 -12.27
C THR A 150 17.24 -0.93 -11.00
N ASP A 151 18.32 -0.25 -10.62
CA ASP A 151 18.34 0.76 -9.56
C ASP A 151 17.42 1.98 -9.80
N ASP A 152 17.05 2.27 -11.05
CA ASP A 152 15.96 3.21 -11.40
C ASP A 152 14.57 2.80 -10.90
N SER A 153 14.38 1.52 -10.57
CA SER A 153 13.07 0.96 -10.21
C SER A 153 12.67 1.32 -8.77
N ASP A 154 11.45 1.84 -8.62
CA ASP A 154 10.83 2.10 -7.32
C ASP A 154 10.71 0.79 -6.53
N VAL A 155 11.30 0.76 -5.34
CA VAL A 155 11.44 -0.44 -4.52
C VAL A 155 10.11 -0.91 -3.91
N VAL A 156 9.14 -0.01 -3.71
CA VAL A 156 7.78 -0.34 -3.26
C VAL A 156 6.97 -0.92 -4.42
N ALA A 157 7.02 -0.30 -5.60
CA ALA A 157 6.39 -0.81 -6.80
C ALA A 157 6.97 -2.18 -7.22
N ALA A 158 8.28 -2.37 -7.06
CA ALA A 158 8.95 -3.65 -7.26
C ALA A 158 8.54 -4.72 -6.23
N ALA A 159 8.29 -4.34 -4.98
CA ALA A 159 7.79 -5.24 -3.92
C ALA A 159 6.37 -5.72 -4.20
N VAL A 160 5.50 -4.83 -4.70
CA VAL A 160 4.18 -5.21 -5.21
C VAL A 160 4.32 -6.11 -6.44
N HIS A 161 5.07 -5.68 -7.46
CA HIS A 161 5.25 -6.42 -8.71
C HIS A 161 5.75 -7.85 -8.49
N SER A 162 6.77 -8.05 -7.65
CA SER A 162 7.27 -9.40 -7.32
C SER A 162 6.46 -10.15 -6.25
N GLY A 163 5.33 -9.62 -5.79
CA GLY A 163 4.41 -10.34 -4.89
C GLY A 163 4.88 -10.45 -3.44
N TRP A 164 5.79 -9.58 -3.00
CA TRP A 164 6.11 -9.45 -1.57
C TRP A 164 5.01 -8.69 -0.82
N LEU A 165 4.43 -7.65 -1.43
CA LEU A 165 3.47 -6.72 -0.81
C LEU A 165 2.13 -6.71 -1.58
N LYS A 166 0.99 -6.69 -0.88
CA LYS A 166 -0.33 -6.43 -1.50
C LYS A 166 -0.34 -4.99 -2.00
N GLY A 167 -0.51 -4.81 -3.31
CA GLY A 167 -0.63 -3.49 -3.92
C GLY A 167 -1.99 -2.85 -3.67
N ASP A 168 -2.09 -1.55 -3.96
CA ASP A 168 -3.34 -0.80 -4.01
C ASP A 168 -3.55 -0.25 -5.42
N PHE A 169 -4.78 -0.39 -5.92
CA PHE A 169 -5.22 0.03 -7.24
C PHE A 169 -6.48 0.92 -7.18
N GLY A 170 -6.85 1.38 -5.97
CA GLY A 170 -8.03 2.22 -5.73
C GLY A 170 -9.33 1.48 -6.04
N GLU A 171 -10.19 2.12 -6.83
CA GLU A 171 -11.50 1.60 -7.25
C GLU A 171 -11.47 0.23 -7.96
N PHE A 172 -10.31 -0.19 -8.48
CA PHE A 172 -10.15 -1.51 -9.11
C PHE A 172 -9.86 -2.64 -8.12
N ASN A 173 -9.64 -2.38 -6.82
CA ASN A 173 -9.29 -3.42 -5.84
C ASN A 173 -10.32 -4.54 -5.77
N ASP A 174 -11.61 -4.21 -5.71
CA ASP A 174 -12.72 -5.17 -5.59
C ASP A 174 -12.87 -6.02 -6.85
N ASP A 175 -12.79 -5.40 -8.03
CA ASP A 175 -12.79 -6.08 -9.33
C ASP A 175 -11.60 -7.06 -9.44
N LEU A 176 -10.41 -6.65 -9.01
CA LEU A 176 -9.20 -7.48 -9.06
C LEU A 176 -9.26 -8.66 -8.08
N GLN A 177 -9.88 -8.49 -6.91
CA GLN A 177 -10.15 -9.58 -5.97
C GLN A 177 -11.14 -10.59 -6.56
N LEU A 178 -12.26 -10.11 -7.09
CA LEU A 178 -13.29 -10.93 -7.74
C LEU A 178 -12.73 -11.72 -8.94
N LEU A 179 -11.91 -11.09 -9.79
CA LEU A 179 -11.25 -11.74 -10.94
C LEU A 179 -10.21 -12.78 -10.54
N CYS A 180 -9.61 -12.64 -9.36
CA CYS A 180 -8.55 -13.54 -8.91
C CYS A 180 -9.04 -14.81 -8.23
N GLY A 181 -10.33 -14.89 -7.86
CA GLY A 181 -10.84 -15.99 -7.04
C GLY A 181 -10.18 -16.04 -5.66
N ASP A 182 -9.65 -14.90 -5.20
CA ASP A 182 -9.35 -14.71 -3.80
C ASP A 182 -10.69 -14.44 -3.11
N GLU A 183 -11.07 -15.31 -2.17
CA GLU A 183 -12.22 -15.10 -1.29
C GLU A 183 -12.24 -13.65 -0.78
N PRO A 184 -13.42 -13.04 -0.53
CA PRO A 184 -13.46 -11.78 0.20
C PRO A 184 -12.60 -11.92 1.46
N ASP A 185 -11.87 -10.86 1.82
CA ASP A 185 -11.15 -10.78 3.09
C ASP A 185 -12.21 -10.66 4.21
N MET A 186 -12.95 -11.75 4.45
CA MET A 186 -13.91 -11.88 5.52
C MET A 186 -13.09 -11.81 6.80
N ASP A 187 -13.12 -10.63 7.42
CA ASP A 187 -12.37 -10.31 8.61
C ASP A 187 -12.97 -11.08 9.79
N THR A 188 -12.62 -12.37 9.85
CA THR A 188 -12.98 -13.25 10.94
C THR A 188 -12.18 -12.78 12.14
N SER A 189 -12.79 -11.91 12.93
CA SER A 189 -12.44 -11.59 14.32
C SER A 189 -12.64 -12.79 15.26
N ASP A 190 -12.23 -13.96 14.78
CA ASP A 190 -11.93 -15.11 15.59
C ASP A 190 -10.60 -14.81 16.29
N GLU A 191 -10.70 -14.37 17.56
CA GLU A 191 -9.56 -14.05 18.43
C GLU A 191 -8.67 -15.27 18.73
N THR A 192 -8.99 -16.45 18.16
CA THR A 192 -8.14 -17.64 18.14
C THR A 192 -7.13 -17.67 16.99
N SER A 193 -7.25 -16.76 16.01
CA SER A 193 -6.31 -16.68 14.87
C SER A 193 -4.98 -16.00 15.27
N PRO A 194 -3.82 -16.54 14.87
CA PRO A 194 -2.52 -15.96 15.22
C PRO A 194 -2.23 -14.69 14.41
N ASP A 195 -1.57 -13.71 15.04
CA ASP A 195 -1.16 -12.46 14.41
C ASP A 195 -0.44 -12.68 13.06
N PRO A 196 -0.73 -11.86 12.03
CA PRO A 196 -0.07 -11.99 10.73
C PRO A 196 1.45 -11.75 10.87
N PRO A 197 2.29 -12.57 10.21
CA PRO A 197 3.74 -12.45 10.36
C PRO A 197 4.24 -11.08 9.88
N LEU A 198 4.95 -10.37 10.76
CA LEU A 198 5.52 -9.05 10.45
C LEU A 198 6.84 -9.12 9.66
N THR A 199 7.49 -10.29 9.57
CA THR A 199 8.74 -10.52 8.81
C THR A 199 8.56 -11.61 7.76
N PHE A 200 9.12 -11.38 6.58
CA PHE A 200 9.16 -12.32 5.47
C PHE A 200 10.58 -12.40 4.90
N ASP A 201 11.33 -13.46 5.24
CA ASP A 201 12.67 -13.78 4.68
C ASP A 201 12.61 -14.51 3.33
N THR A 202 11.41 -14.93 2.91
CA THR A 202 11.12 -15.51 1.60
C THR A 202 9.83 -14.91 1.07
N ARG A 203 9.68 -14.89 -0.27
CA ARG A 203 8.48 -14.37 -0.93
C ARG A 203 7.25 -15.17 -0.46
N PRO A 204 6.22 -14.53 0.10
CA PRO A 204 5.04 -15.23 0.59
C PRO A 204 4.19 -15.78 -0.58
N ALA A 205 3.40 -16.82 -0.31
CA ALA A 205 2.54 -17.47 -1.31
C ALA A 205 1.32 -16.61 -1.73
N LYS A 206 0.92 -15.66 -0.88
CA LYS A 206 0.05 -14.53 -1.22
C LYS A 206 0.79 -13.25 -0.80
N PRO A 207 0.73 -12.14 -1.57
CA PRO A 207 1.43 -10.90 -1.21
C PRO A 207 1.00 -10.39 0.17
N ALA A 208 1.95 -9.91 0.98
CA ALA A 208 1.70 -9.55 2.37
C ALA A 208 0.72 -8.37 2.47
N LYS A 209 -0.35 -8.52 3.25
CA LYS A 209 -1.21 -7.39 3.65
C LYS A 209 -0.37 -6.35 4.40
N ILE A 210 -0.71 -5.09 4.25
CA ILE A 210 -0.03 -4.00 4.93
C ILE A 210 -0.44 -3.98 6.39
N SER A 211 0.52 -4.13 7.31
CA SER A 211 0.23 -4.01 8.74
C SER A 211 -0.09 -2.56 9.08
N ALA A 212 -1.30 -2.32 9.57
CA ALA A 212 -1.76 -0.98 9.93
C ALA A 212 -0.83 -0.37 10.99
N GLY A 213 -0.52 0.92 10.85
CA GLY A 213 0.35 1.62 11.78
C GLY A 213 1.81 1.14 11.80
N HIS A 214 2.32 0.42 10.80
CA HIS A 214 3.73 0.03 10.70
C HIS A 214 4.43 0.70 9.51
N ASP A 215 5.72 1.03 9.67
CA ASP A 215 6.61 1.34 8.54
C ASP A 215 7.11 0.01 7.92
N LEU A 216 7.55 0.02 6.66
CA LEU A 216 8.01 -1.18 5.95
C LEU A 216 9.51 -1.09 5.61
N HIS A 217 10.31 -2.04 6.09
CA HIS A 217 11.73 -2.16 5.78
C HIS A 217 11.90 -3.19 4.66
N ILE A 218 12.09 -2.69 3.43
CA ILE A 218 12.37 -3.53 2.26
C ILE A 218 13.88 -3.70 2.15
N THR A 219 14.37 -4.92 2.34
CA THR A 219 15.79 -5.25 2.22
C THR A 219 16.07 -5.87 0.86
N VAL A 220 16.88 -5.19 0.06
CA VAL A 220 17.31 -5.62 -1.26
C VAL A 220 18.70 -6.26 -1.20
N LEU A 221 18.92 -7.27 -2.04
CA LEU A 221 20.21 -7.84 -2.38
C LEU A 221 20.73 -7.14 -3.64
N ILE A 222 21.95 -6.63 -3.61
CA ILE A 222 22.61 -6.02 -4.77
C ILE A 222 23.16 -7.14 -5.66
N VAL A 223 22.87 -7.06 -6.96
CA VAL A 223 23.22 -8.07 -7.97
C VAL A 223 23.76 -7.38 -9.24
N PRO A 224 24.57 -8.06 -10.08
CA PRO A 224 25.08 -7.46 -11.30
C PRO A 224 23.93 -7.22 -12.30
N PRO A 225 24.06 -6.21 -13.18
CA PRO A 225 23.07 -5.95 -14.21
C PRO A 225 22.95 -7.14 -15.17
N VAL A 226 21.71 -7.47 -15.56
CA VAL A 226 21.41 -8.54 -16.51
C VAL A 226 21.49 -8.06 -17.96
N GLU A 227 21.65 -8.98 -18.91
CA GLU A 227 21.79 -8.65 -20.35
C GLU A 227 20.55 -7.94 -20.92
N GLN A 228 19.36 -8.30 -20.44
CA GLN A 228 18.08 -7.74 -20.88
C GLN A 228 17.09 -7.69 -19.71
N TYR A 229 16.40 -6.56 -19.56
CA TYR A 229 15.30 -6.38 -18.62
C TYR A 229 13.99 -6.48 -19.40
N VAL A 230 13.25 -7.57 -19.21
CA VAL A 230 12.02 -7.84 -19.96
C VAL A 230 10.80 -7.34 -19.18
N SER A 231 9.92 -6.60 -19.88
CA SER A 231 8.59 -6.21 -19.41
C SER A 231 7.74 -7.47 -19.11
N SER A 232 7.17 -7.57 -17.92
CA SER A 232 6.11 -8.54 -17.63
C SER A 232 4.99 -7.90 -16.81
N THR A 233 3.88 -8.62 -16.64
CA THR A 233 2.77 -8.19 -15.77
C THR A 233 2.66 -9.17 -14.62
N GLN A 234 2.93 -8.71 -13.40
CA GLN A 234 2.80 -9.47 -12.16
C GLN A 234 2.10 -8.62 -11.10
N HIS A 235 1.20 -9.24 -10.34
CA HIS A 235 0.43 -8.60 -9.26
C HIS A 235 -0.18 -7.25 -9.70
N PHE A 236 -0.80 -7.26 -10.89
CA PHE A 236 -1.49 -6.15 -11.56
C PHE A 236 -0.61 -4.94 -11.95
N ILE A 237 0.66 -4.92 -11.56
CA ILE A 237 1.67 -4.01 -12.10
C ILE A 237 2.21 -4.61 -13.41
N GLN A 238 2.38 -3.76 -14.42
CA GLN A 238 3.19 -4.09 -15.59
C GLN A 238 4.54 -3.39 -15.46
N SER A 239 5.63 -4.16 -15.44
CA SER A 239 6.99 -3.62 -15.53
C SER A 239 7.36 -3.26 -16.97
N ARG A 240 8.43 -2.47 -17.11
CA ARG A 240 8.94 -1.95 -18.37
C ARG A 240 10.14 -2.77 -18.83
N GLU A 241 10.37 -2.76 -20.13
CA GLU A 241 11.63 -3.22 -20.70
C GLU A 241 12.72 -2.14 -20.57
N TRP A 242 13.98 -2.54 -20.48
CA TRP A 242 15.13 -1.66 -20.69
C TRP A 242 15.78 -2.02 -22.02
N LYS A 243 15.80 -1.08 -22.97
CA LYS A 243 16.07 -1.36 -24.41
C LYS A 243 17.54 -1.42 -24.79
N GLU A 244 18.37 -0.71 -24.05
CA GLU A 244 19.82 -0.63 -24.28
C GLU A 244 20.55 -1.42 -23.17
N LYS A 245 21.88 -1.31 -23.09
CA LYS A 245 22.58 -1.86 -21.93
C LYS A 245 22.41 -0.90 -20.74
N HIS A 246 21.90 -1.41 -19.61
CA HIS A 246 21.87 -0.67 -18.34
C HIS A 246 23.30 -0.56 -17.77
N ASP A 247 23.63 0.61 -17.23
CA ASP A 247 24.96 1.01 -16.74
C ASP A 247 25.03 1.22 -15.21
N GLY A 248 23.87 1.19 -14.53
CA GLY A 248 23.75 1.16 -13.09
C GLY A 248 23.96 -0.23 -12.47
N MET A 249 23.45 -0.40 -11.25
CA MET A 249 23.40 -1.69 -10.56
C MET A 249 22.01 -2.33 -10.67
N SER A 250 21.92 -3.64 -10.39
CA SER A 250 20.64 -4.31 -10.20
C SER A 250 20.38 -4.66 -8.75
N TYR A 251 19.10 -4.87 -8.43
CA TYR A 251 18.69 -5.42 -7.15
C TYR A 251 17.62 -6.49 -7.27
N MET A 252 17.55 -7.35 -6.25
CA MET A 252 16.46 -8.28 -5.98
C MET A 252 15.92 -8.01 -4.57
N ILE A 253 14.61 -8.09 -4.36
CA ILE A 253 14.06 -8.01 -3.00
C ILE A 253 14.33 -9.34 -2.28
N GLN A 254 14.92 -9.26 -1.08
CA GLN A 254 15.38 -10.42 -0.30
C GLN A 254 14.61 -10.60 1.01
N ARG A 255 14.16 -9.53 1.67
CA ARG A 255 13.34 -9.58 2.88
C ARG A 255 12.41 -8.37 2.93
N ILE A 256 11.21 -8.53 3.47
CA ILE A 256 10.41 -7.39 3.95
C ILE A 256 10.08 -7.56 5.44
N GLU A 257 9.94 -6.44 6.16
CA GLU A 257 9.60 -6.41 7.57
C GLU A 257 8.73 -5.18 7.91
N PHE A 258 7.62 -5.40 8.59
CA PHE A 258 6.78 -4.34 9.17
C PHE A 258 7.32 -3.97 10.55
N VAL A 259 7.68 -2.70 10.74
CA VAL A 259 8.34 -2.17 11.94
C VAL A 259 7.56 -0.95 12.44
N ASP A 260 7.12 -0.95 13.70
CA ASP A 260 6.73 0.32 14.33
C ASP A 260 8.00 1.09 14.75
N GLU A 261 8.56 1.90 13.85
CA GLU A 261 9.63 2.81 14.25
C GLU A 261 9.09 3.82 15.27
N GLY A 262 9.68 3.84 16.47
CA GLY A 262 9.28 4.77 17.53
C GLY A 262 9.54 6.24 17.15
N PRO A 263 8.89 7.21 17.82
CA PRO A 263 8.88 8.62 17.40
C PRO A 263 10.27 9.28 17.22
N ALA A 264 11.29 8.81 17.91
CA ALA A 264 12.65 9.34 17.85
C ALA A 264 13.52 8.78 16.69
N THR A 265 13.06 7.73 15.99
CA THR A 265 13.77 7.12 14.85
C THR A 265 12.97 7.18 13.54
N ARG A 266 11.64 7.21 13.64
CA ARG A 266 10.72 7.37 12.51
C ARG A 266 11.08 8.60 11.67
N PHE A 267 10.95 8.48 10.35
CA PHE A 267 11.29 9.52 9.35
C PHE A 267 12.75 10.03 9.38
N CYS A 268 13.62 9.56 10.28
CA CYS A 268 14.98 10.08 10.41
C CYS A 268 15.93 9.42 9.40
N GLU A 269 16.44 10.18 8.44
CA GLU A 269 17.52 9.74 7.55
C GLU A 269 18.77 9.29 8.33
N ARG A 270 19.49 8.29 7.78
CA ARG A 270 20.64 7.67 8.46
C ARG A 270 22.01 7.99 7.85
N GLY A 271 22.04 8.62 6.67
CA GLY A 271 23.28 9.02 5.98
C GLY A 271 24.10 10.13 6.69
N LEU A 272 25.28 10.43 6.15
CA LEU A 272 26.25 11.37 6.75
C LEU A 272 25.68 12.79 6.99
N VAL A 273 24.87 13.30 6.06
CA VAL A 273 24.20 14.61 6.18
C VAL A 273 23.25 14.61 7.38
N ALA A 274 22.41 13.59 7.50
CA ALA A 274 21.47 13.46 8.62
C ALA A 274 22.19 13.22 9.95
N LYS A 275 23.30 12.47 9.97
CA LYS A 275 24.16 12.37 11.16
C LYS A 275 24.68 13.75 11.59
N LYS A 276 25.14 14.59 10.65
CA LYS A 276 25.59 15.96 10.94
C LYS A 276 24.45 16.84 11.45
N GLN A 277 23.25 16.74 10.87
CA GLN A 277 22.06 17.47 11.32
C GLN A 277 21.66 17.06 12.75
N ARG A 278 21.59 15.77 13.07
CA ARG A 278 21.29 15.30 14.44
C ARG A 278 22.29 15.80 15.46
N ILE A 279 23.60 15.77 15.14
CA ILE A 279 24.66 16.30 16.01
C ILE A 279 24.45 17.80 16.25
N ALA A 280 24.14 18.59 15.22
CA ALA A 280 23.90 20.03 15.36
C ALA A 280 22.65 20.36 16.19
N VAL A 281 21.57 19.57 16.06
CA VAL A 281 20.36 19.70 16.88
C VAL A 281 20.63 19.32 18.34
N GLU A 282 21.37 18.23 18.57
CA GLU A 282 21.76 17.81 19.93
C GLU A 282 22.71 18.82 20.58
N GLU A 283 23.66 19.38 19.85
CA GLU A 283 24.55 20.45 20.31
C GLU A 283 23.78 21.74 20.65
N ALA A 284 22.81 22.13 19.82
CA ALA A 284 21.93 23.26 20.09
C ALA A 284 21.09 23.03 21.36
N ALA A 285 20.45 21.87 21.50
CA ALA A 285 19.65 21.53 22.69
C ALA A 285 20.51 21.46 23.97
N ARG A 286 21.73 20.92 23.90
CA ARG A 286 22.70 20.94 25.01
C ARG A 286 23.12 22.37 25.37
N ARG A 287 23.33 23.24 24.38
CA ARG A 287 23.67 24.66 24.59
C ARG A 287 22.51 25.44 25.23
N GLU A 288 21.29 25.18 24.81
CA GLU A 288 20.07 25.77 25.39
C GLU A 288 19.86 25.30 26.83
N ALA A 289 19.95 23.99 27.10
CA ALA A 289 19.85 23.44 28.45
C ALA A 289 20.95 23.98 29.39
N ALA A 290 22.18 24.12 28.91
CA ALA A 290 23.27 24.74 29.66
C ALA A 290 23.03 26.24 29.93
N ALA A 291 22.48 26.98 28.96
CA ALA A 291 22.10 28.38 29.16
C ALA A 291 20.95 28.53 30.17
N GLY A 292 19.92 27.67 30.09
CA GLY A 292 18.81 27.64 31.05
C GLY A 292 19.29 27.32 32.48
N LEU A 293 20.18 26.35 32.63
CA LEU A 293 20.80 26.02 33.93
C LEU A 293 21.64 27.19 34.48
N LEU A 294 22.38 27.90 33.62
CA LEU A 294 23.19 29.05 34.03
C LEU A 294 22.30 30.25 34.41
N MET A 295 21.20 30.49 33.70
CA MET A 295 20.20 31.50 34.07
C MET A 295 19.49 31.16 35.39
N PHE A 296 19.20 29.89 35.65
CA PHE A 296 18.64 29.43 36.93
C PHE A 296 19.65 29.57 38.10
N ALA A 297 20.93 29.27 37.85
CA ALA A 297 22.00 29.51 38.82
C ALA A 297 22.22 31.01 39.10
N ALA A 298 22.09 31.87 38.08
CA ALA A 298 22.22 33.32 38.21
C ALA A 298 21.04 33.96 38.95
N SER A 299 19.82 33.44 38.79
CA SER A 299 18.63 33.93 39.52
C SER A 299 18.51 33.37 40.95
N GLY A 300 19.11 32.21 41.24
CA GLY A 300 19.12 31.60 42.57
C GLY A 300 20.08 32.27 43.59
N GLY A 301 20.92 33.22 43.17
CA GLY A 301 21.98 33.83 44.00
C GLY A 301 21.54 34.92 44.99
N GLY A 302 20.29 34.88 45.50
CA GLY A 302 19.68 35.98 46.28
C GLY A 302 19.12 35.55 47.64
N GLY A 303 20.01 35.33 48.62
CA GLY A 303 19.69 34.64 49.88
C GLY A 303 18.58 35.22 50.77
N GLY A 304 17.87 34.33 51.47
CA GLY A 304 16.92 34.64 52.54
C GLY A 304 16.23 33.38 53.06
N ALA A 305 16.17 33.17 54.37
CA ALA A 305 15.57 31.98 54.99
C ALA A 305 14.30 32.33 55.77
N ALA A 306 13.13 31.87 55.29
CA ALA A 306 11.89 31.64 56.06
C ALA A 306 10.78 31.09 55.15
N GLY A 307 9.74 30.46 55.73
CA GLY A 307 8.39 30.51 55.15
C GLY A 307 7.87 29.28 54.38
N LEU A 308 7.40 28.30 55.15
CA LEU A 308 6.25 27.42 54.88
C LEU A 308 5.37 27.68 53.62
N GLY A 309 5.18 26.61 52.83
CA GLY A 309 3.86 26.21 52.33
C GLY A 309 3.42 26.71 50.94
N GLY A 310 2.68 25.85 50.22
CA GLY A 310 2.05 26.18 48.94
C GLY A 310 2.43 25.23 47.80
N GLY A 311 1.75 24.08 47.70
CA GLY A 311 1.83 23.26 46.49
C GLY A 311 0.94 23.84 45.39
N VAL A 312 1.49 24.04 44.19
CA VAL A 312 0.74 24.51 43.01
C VAL A 312 1.01 23.56 41.85
N SER A 313 -0.04 22.90 41.38
CA SER A 313 -0.02 22.08 40.16
C SER A 313 -0.04 22.96 38.91
N VAL A 314 0.93 22.78 38.01
CA VAL A 314 0.94 23.46 36.70
C VAL A 314 0.32 22.54 35.65
N SER A 315 -0.90 22.86 35.23
CA SER A 315 -1.58 22.24 34.09
C SER A 315 -1.06 22.83 32.78
N VAL A 316 -0.52 21.99 31.88
CA VAL A 316 -0.12 22.43 30.53
C VAL A 316 -1.31 22.35 29.59
N SER A 317 -1.84 23.50 29.17
CA SER A 317 -2.83 23.60 28.10
C SER A 317 -2.14 23.71 26.74
N VAL A 318 -2.35 22.73 25.86
CA VAL A 318 -1.95 22.83 24.44
C VAL A 318 -3.10 23.50 23.69
N GLY A 319 -2.82 24.60 23.01
CA GLY A 319 -3.77 25.26 22.10
C GLY A 319 -3.85 24.54 20.74
N ALA A 320 -4.98 24.69 20.07
CA ALA A 320 -5.22 24.15 18.72
C ALA A 320 -4.50 24.95 17.62
#